data_AF-A0A9Q5CHM0-F1
#
_entry.id   AF-A0A9Q5CHM0-F1
#
_cell.length_a   1.000
_cell.length_b   1.000
_cell.length_c   1.000
_cell.angle_alpha   90.00
_cell.angle_beta   90.00
_cell.angle_gamma   90.00
#
_symmetry.space_group_name_H-M   'P 1'
#
loop_
_entity.id
_entity.type
_entity.pdbx_description
1 polymer ?
#
loop_
_entity_poly.entity_id
_entity_poly.type
_entity_poly.pdbx_seq_one_letter_code
_entity_poly.pdbx_strand_id
1 'polypeptide(L)'
;MSDVNKNTPQQQSDTAGEASASDPGTSTSQVSTSEGSASEGSKSQASNSQASKSHGRLSISASLKPRELMSPTPRLAGAWTAKIITLFPDAFPGVLGESLTGRALKDGKWALETIDLRIFGMGKHRNVDDTPAGGGAGMVLRPDVLGRAIEMAQSGVPQDRLGWPIIYMSPRGKPLDQAMARRFSNCRGMTVLCGRFEGVDERVLEHYQIEEVSLGDFVLTGGEIAAQAMLDATVRLIPDVLGNADSIDEESFSHGLLEHPQYTRPAEWKGRKIPDVLMSGHHGKIAEWRREKSEEITKTRRPDLWEKHLLDDGTQPDDK
;
A
#
# COMPACT_ATOMS: atom_id res chain seq x y z
N MET A 1 -10.17 0.32 56.97
CA MET A 1 -10.85 1.54 57.44
C MET A 1 -9.87 2.68 57.26
N SER A 2 -9.99 3.35 56.12
CA SER A 2 -9.11 4.42 55.67
C SER A 2 -9.90 5.22 54.63
N ASP A 3 -10.26 6.43 55.08
CA ASP A 3 -10.45 7.69 54.37
C ASP A 3 -11.14 7.76 52.99
N VAL A 4 -12.37 8.30 53.05
CA VAL A 4 -12.82 9.54 52.39
C VAL A 4 -12.35 9.79 50.94
N ASN A 5 -13.30 9.69 49.99
CA ASN A 5 -13.57 10.81 49.09
C ASN A 5 -15.02 10.77 48.59
N LYS A 6 -15.82 11.79 48.92
CA LYS A 6 -17.19 12.00 48.42
C LYS A 6 -17.19 13.13 47.41
N ASN A 7 -17.64 12.79 46.20
CA ASN A 7 -18.00 13.69 45.11
C ASN A 7 -19.12 14.66 45.53
N THR A 8 -18.98 15.94 45.15
CA THR A 8 -20.10 16.88 44.99
C THR A 8 -19.88 17.67 43.69
N PRO A 9 -20.88 17.77 42.78
CA PRO A 9 -20.81 18.61 41.59
C PRO A 9 -21.43 20.00 41.85
N GLN A 10 -20.85 21.04 41.25
CA GLN A 10 -21.50 22.36 41.13
C GLN A 10 -21.51 22.81 39.67
N GLN A 11 -22.73 23.10 39.20
CA GLN A 11 -23.05 23.81 37.98
C GLN A 11 -22.62 25.28 38.08
N GLN A 12 -22.24 25.88 36.96
CA GLN A 12 -22.66 27.24 36.63
C GLN A 12 -22.67 27.46 35.12
N SER A 13 -23.72 28.17 34.70
CA SER A 13 -24.18 28.42 33.35
C SER A 13 -23.71 29.77 32.82
N ASP A 14 -23.95 29.94 31.51
CA ASP A 14 -24.16 31.20 30.79
C ASP A 14 -22.97 32.14 30.58
N THR A 15 -22.56 32.31 29.32
CA THR A 15 -23.05 33.44 28.50
C THR A 15 -22.55 33.38 27.05
N ALA A 16 -23.43 33.84 26.16
CA ALA A 16 -23.30 33.89 24.72
C ALA A 16 -22.31 34.96 24.23
N GLY A 17 -21.79 34.76 23.02
CA GLY A 17 -21.07 35.75 22.23
C GLY A 17 -20.94 35.27 20.79
N GLU A 18 -21.96 35.56 19.98
CA GLU A 18 -21.97 35.40 18.53
C GLU A 18 -21.29 36.58 17.80
N ALA A 19 -20.88 36.29 16.56
CA ALA A 19 -20.60 37.19 15.43
C ALA A 19 -19.25 37.95 15.46
N SER A 20 -18.52 38.16 14.35
CA SER A 20 -18.87 38.13 12.93
C SER A 20 -17.60 38.03 12.08
N ALA A 21 -17.76 37.44 10.90
CA ALA A 21 -16.81 37.44 9.80
C ALA A 21 -16.69 38.83 9.17
N SER A 22 -15.50 39.19 8.69
CA SER A 22 -15.33 40.23 7.67
C SER A 22 -14.09 39.96 6.81
N ASP A 23 -14.37 39.61 5.56
CA ASP A 23 -13.58 39.85 4.34
C ASP A 23 -14.66 40.23 3.31
N PRO A 24 -14.50 41.27 2.46
CA PRO A 24 -13.63 41.12 1.30
C PRO A 24 -12.98 42.43 0.76
N GLY A 25 -11.83 42.30 0.10
CA GLY A 25 -11.20 43.38 -0.67
C GLY A 25 -10.87 42.97 -2.10
N THR A 26 -11.84 43.14 -3.01
CA THR A 26 -11.67 43.03 -4.47
C THR A 26 -10.96 44.28 -4.99
N SER A 27 -9.91 44.13 -5.80
CA SER A 27 -9.37 45.22 -6.64
C SER A 27 -9.20 44.75 -8.08
N THR A 28 -10.07 45.27 -8.92
CA THR A 28 -10.06 45.26 -10.39
C THR A 28 -9.05 46.28 -10.90
N SER A 29 -8.30 45.95 -11.96
CA SER A 29 -7.69 46.96 -12.83
C SER A 29 -7.91 46.58 -14.30
N GLN A 30 -8.53 47.52 -15.02
CA GLN A 30 -8.78 47.48 -16.45
C GLN A 30 -7.64 48.18 -17.22
N VAL A 31 -7.23 47.52 -18.31
CA VAL A 31 -7.04 48.03 -19.68
C VAL A 31 -6.45 49.45 -19.89
N SER A 32 -5.34 49.51 -20.64
CA SER A 32 -5.19 50.51 -21.71
C SER A 32 -4.34 49.96 -22.86
N THR A 33 -4.88 50.12 -24.06
CA THR A 33 -4.31 49.84 -25.39
C THR A 33 -3.69 51.12 -25.95
N SER A 34 -2.57 51.01 -26.68
CA SER A 34 -2.30 51.90 -27.82
C SER A 34 -1.32 51.26 -28.82
N GLU A 35 -1.72 51.35 -30.09
CA GLU A 35 -0.99 51.09 -31.34
C GLU A 35 0.17 52.11 -31.48
N GLY A 36 1.23 51.99 -32.28
CA GLY A 36 1.70 51.08 -33.32
C GLY A 36 2.85 51.81 -34.06
N SER A 37 3.83 51.10 -34.62
CA SER A 37 4.59 51.56 -35.80
C SER A 37 5.53 50.45 -36.30
N ALA A 38 5.59 50.33 -37.62
CA ALA A 38 6.30 49.29 -38.35
C ALA A 38 7.72 49.73 -38.73
N SER A 39 8.65 48.77 -38.80
CA SER A 39 9.75 48.78 -39.78
C SER A 39 10.37 47.38 -39.94
N GLU A 40 10.76 47.08 -41.18
CA GLU A 40 11.27 45.81 -41.69
C GLU A 40 12.72 45.52 -41.25
N GLY A 41 13.09 44.23 -41.16
CA GLY A 41 14.49 43.85 -40.92
C GLY A 41 14.75 42.36 -40.73
N SER A 42 14.94 41.65 -41.84
CA SER A 42 15.55 40.31 -42.01
C SER A 42 16.62 39.86 -40.98
N LYS A 43 16.44 38.70 -40.32
CA LYS A 43 17.27 37.45 -40.41
C LYS A 43 17.23 36.57 -39.14
N SER A 44 16.96 35.29 -39.39
CA SER A 44 17.52 34.08 -38.77
C SER A 44 17.20 33.66 -37.32
N GLN A 45 16.84 32.38 -37.22
CA GLN A 45 16.99 31.40 -36.13
C GLN A 45 15.83 31.17 -35.14
N ALA A 46 15.41 29.89 -35.16
CA ALA A 46 14.88 29.04 -34.09
C ALA A 46 13.62 29.50 -33.34
N SER A 47 12.47 28.90 -33.70
CA SER A 47 11.30 28.85 -32.82
C SER A 47 11.03 27.41 -32.36
N ASN A 48 11.33 27.18 -31.08
CA ASN A 48 10.72 26.16 -30.25
C ASN A 48 9.24 26.52 -30.07
N SER A 49 8.31 25.59 -30.33
CA SER A 49 6.93 25.71 -29.85
C SER A 49 6.47 24.38 -29.27
N GLN A 50 6.36 24.38 -27.94
CA GLN A 50 5.80 23.32 -27.12
C GLN A 50 4.43 22.89 -27.64
N ALA A 51 4.33 21.64 -28.07
CA ALA A 51 3.04 20.98 -28.24
C ALA A 51 2.55 20.53 -26.86
N SER A 52 1.36 21.02 -26.48
CA SER A 52 0.64 20.62 -25.28
C SER A 52 0.42 19.11 -25.29
N LYS A 53 0.93 18.42 -24.25
CA LYS A 53 0.61 17.02 -24.00
C LYS A 53 -0.86 16.96 -23.56
N SER A 54 -1.76 16.60 -24.48
CA SER A 54 -3.13 16.27 -24.13
C SER A 54 -3.12 15.08 -23.17
N HIS A 55 -3.69 15.26 -21.98
CA HIS A 55 -3.94 14.16 -21.04
C HIS A 55 -4.69 13.04 -21.77
N GLY A 56 -4.12 11.83 -21.74
CA GLY A 56 -4.66 10.65 -22.38
C GLY A 56 -6.10 10.41 -21.95
N ARG A 57 -6.93 10.03 -22.92
CA ARG A 57 -8.34 9.67 -22.73
C ARG A 57 -8.42 8.53 -21.72
N LEU A 58 -9.00 8.76 -20.54
CA LEU A 58 -9.24 7.73 -19.54
C LEU A 58 -10.13 6.66 -20.18
N SER A 59 -9.59 5.44 -20.37
CA SER A 59 -10.36 4.32 -20.88
C SER A 59 -11.09 3.68 -19.70
N ILE A 60 -12.42 3.73 -19.73
CA ILE A 60 -13.29 3.19 -18.67
C ILE A 60 -13.63 1.75 -19.03
N SER A 61 -13.42 0.81 -18.11
CA SER A 61 -13.80 -0.59 -18.30
C SER A 61 -15.29 -0.80 -18.03
N ALA A 62 -16.00 -1.47 -18.95
CA ALA A 62 -17.40 -1.84 -18.76
C ALA A 62 -17.56 -3.03 -17.78
N SER A 63 -18.59 -2.97 -16.93
CA SER A 63 -18.98 -4.02 -15.98
C SER A 63 -20.41 -4.46 -16.26
N LEU A 64 -20.69 -5.77 -16.19
CA LEU A 64 -22.02 -6.36 -16.42
C LEU A 64 -22.98 -6.23 -15.22
N LYS A 65 -22.49 -5.81 -14.04
CA LYS A 65 -23.35 -5.43 -12.91
C LYS A 65 -23.69 -3.93 -13.01
N PRO A 66 -24.99 -3.54 -12.98
CA PRO A 66 -25.38 -2.14 -12.84
C PRO A 66 -24.71 -1.55 -11.60
N ARG A 67 -23.80 -0.60 -11.80
CA ARG A 67 -23.21 0.21 -10.73
C ARG A 67 -23.99 1.53 -10.67
N GLU A 68 -24.03 2.15 -9.50
CA GLU A 68 -24.50 3.53 -9.39
C GLU A 68 -23.75 4.39 -10.41
N LEU A 69 -24.48 5.13 -11.26
CA LEU A 69 -23.92 5.96 -12.33
C LEU A 69 -22.96 7.06 -11.82
N MET A 70 -22.87 7.25 -10.50
CA MET A 70 -22.21 8.36 -9.82
C MET A 70 -21.17 7.84 -8.81
N SER A 71 -20.31 6.89 -9.19
CA SER A 71 -19.06 6.72 -8.44
C SER A 71 -18.11 7.85 -8.84
N PRO A 72 -17.71 8.76 -7.93
CA PRO A 72 -16.92 9.96 -8.26
C PRO A 72 -15.52 9.66 -8.83
N THR A 73 -15.07 8.41 -8.77
CA THR A 73 -13.78 7.98 -9.32
C THR A 73 -13.99 6.91 -10.41
N PRO A 74 -13.65 7.19 -11.68
CA PRO A 74 -13.63 6.17 -12.71
C PRO A 74 -12.46 5.21 -12.49
N ARG A 75 -12.74 3.90 -12.43
CA ARG A 75 -11.69 2.87 -12.48
C ARG A 75 -11.02 2.91 -13.85
N LEU A 76 -9.71 3.13 -13.87
CA LEU A 76 -8.94 3.08 -15.11
C LEU A 76 -8.92 1.64 -15.62
N ALA A 77 -9.18 1.45 -16.92
CA ALA A 77 -9.01 0.13 -17.52
C ALA A 77 -7.55 -0.31 -17.36
N GLY A 78 -7.37 -1.54 -16.88
CA GLY A 78 -6.03 -2.09 -16.61
C GLY A 78 -5.42 -1.70 -15.26
N ALA A 79 -6.12 -0.93 -14.42
CA ALA A 79 -5.65 -0.68 -13.05
C ALA A 79 -5.46 -1.99 -12.28
N TRP A 80 -4.32 -2.11 -11.61
CA TRP A 80 -4.01 -3.25 -10.74
C TRP A 80 -5.11 -3.41 -9.69
N THR A 81 -5.55 -4.65 -9.43
CA THR A 81 -6.74 -4.87 -8.58
C THR A 81 -6.53 -5.98 -7.56
N ALA A 82 -6.84 -5.69 -6.29
CA ALA A 82 -6.98 -6.71 -5.25
C ALA A 82 -8.45 -7.08 -5.03
N LYS A 83 -8.77 -8.38 -5.09
CA LYS A 83 -10.07 -8.94 -4.67
C LYS A 83 -9.90 -9.66 -3.34
N ILE A 84 -10.58 -9.24 -2.29
CA ILE A 84 -10.41 -9.76 -0.94
C ILE A 84 -11.61 -10.62 -0.55
N ILE A 85 -11.40 -11.90 -0.30
CA ILE A 85 -12.40 -12.80 0.27
C ILE A 85 -12.22 -12.80 1.79
N THR A 86 -13.22 -12.29 2.52
CA THR A 86 -13.13 -12.09 3.97
C THR A 86 -14.51 -12.16 4.63
N LEU A 87 -14.52 -12.42 5.93
CA LEU A 87 -15.71 -12.26 6.79
C LEU A 87 -15.92 -10.83 7.28
N PHE A 88 -14.95 -9.94 7.07
CA PHE A 88 -14.95 -8.55 7.54
C PHE A 88 -14.67 -7.59 6.37
N PRO A 89 -15.59 -7.47 5.40
CA PRO A 89 -15.40 -6.57 4.26
C PRO A 89 -15.13 -5.11 4.70
N ASP A 90 -15.75 -4.66 5.79
CA ASP A 90 -15.59 -3.30 6.33
C ASP A 90 -14.20 -3.04 6.92
N ALA A 91 -13.37 -4.07 7.11
CA ALA A 91 -11.97 -3.90 7.51
C ALA A 91 -11.09 -3.33 6.38
N PHE A 92 -11.63 -3.24 5.15
CA PHE A 92 -10.95 -2.69 3.99
C PHE A 92 -11.64 -1.40 3.49
N PRO A 93 -10.88 -0.41 2.98
CA PRO A 93 -9.45 -0.49 2.68
C PRO A 93 -8.55 -0.39 3.92
N GLY A 94 -9.10 -0.02 5.08
CA GLY A 94 -8.31 0.13 6.30
C GLY A 94 -7.18 1.13 6.10
N VAL A 95 -5.96 0.78 6.51
CA VAL A 95 -4.78 1.66 6.34
C VAL A 95 -4.42 1.89 4.87
N LEU A 96 -4.82 1.00 3.96
CA LEU A 96 -4.59 1.16 2.52
C LEU A 96 -5.36 2.33 1.92
N GLY A 97 -6.42 2.78 2.61
CA GLY A 97 -7.23 3.95 2.23
C GLY A 97 -6.60 5.30 2.57
N GLU A 98 -5.47 5.29 3.28
CA GLU A 98 -4.80 6.48 3.79
C GLU A 98 -3.54 6.83 2.98
N SER A 99 -3.03 8.06 3.16
CA SER A 99 -1.76 8.51 2.59
C SER A 99 -1.66 8.32 1.05
N LEU A 100 -0.49 7.93 0.54
CA LEU A 100 -0.19 7.78 -0.88
C LEU A 100 -0.96 6.61 -1.53
N THR A 101 -1.06 5.46 -0.86
CA THR A 101 -1.84 4.31 -1.34
C THR A 101 -3.32 4.66 -1.46
N GLY A 102 -3.86 5.38 -0.46
CA GLY A 102 -5.23 5.86 -0.44
C GLY A 102 -5.52 6.90 -1.50
N ARG A 103 -4.59 7.83 -1.73
CA ARG A 103 -4.67 8.78 -2.86
C ARG A 103 -4.68 8.03 -4.19
N ALA A 104 -3.76 7.09 -4.38
CA ALA A 104 -3.70 6.27 -5.59
C ALA A 104 -4.98 5.44 -5.82
N LEU A 105 -5.61 4.97 -4.74
CA LEU A 105 -6.91 4.29 -4.78
C LEU A 105 -8.02 5.25 -5.24
N LYS A 106 -8.06 6.47 -4.66
CA LYS A 106 -9.02 7.54 -5.04
C LYS A 106 -8.82 8.09 -6.45
N ASP A 107 -7.60 8.00 -6.98
CA ASP A 107 -7.24 8.38 -8.35
C ASP A 107 -7.46 7.22 -9.35
N GLY A 108 -7.86 6.04 -8.88
CA GLY A 108 -8.12 4.86 -9.70
C GLY A 108 -6.87 4.20 -10.29
N LYS A 109 -5.67 4.48 -9.74
CA LYS A 109 -4.39 3.88 -10.16
C LYS A 109 -4.29 2.40 -9.78
N TRP A 110 -4.97 2.03 -8.70
CA TRP A 110 -5.25 0.65 -8.33
C TRP A 110 -6.67 0.55 -7.78
N ALA A 111 -7.19 -0.68 -7.63
CA ALA A 111 -8.53 -0.93 -7.14
C ALA A 111 -8.55 -2.02 -6.06
N LEU A 112 -9.51 -1.91 -5.16
CA LEU A 112 -9.78 -2.90 -4.12
C LEU A 112 -11.26 -3.27 -4.16
N GLU A 113 -11.55 -4.57 -4.20
CA GLU A 113 -12.90 -5.11 -4.15
C GLU A 113 -12.98 -6.12 -3.01
N THR A 114 -13.96 -5.99 -2.13
CA THR A 114 -14.22 -6.98 -1.08
C THR A 114 -15.34 -7.92 -1.49
N ILE A 115 -15.21 -9.18 -1.07
CA ILE A 115 -16.17 -10.26 -1.26
C ILE A 115 -16.48 -10.79 0.13
N ASP A 116 -17.66 -10.42 0.64
CA ASP A 116 -18.16 -10.93 1.92
C ASP A 116 -18.46 -12.42 1.81
N LEU A 117 -17.69 -13.24 2.52
CA LEU A 117 -17.85 -14.69 2.50
C LEU A 117 -19.22 -15.13 3.04
N ARG A 118 -19.86 -14.34 3.91
CA ARG A 118 -21.16 -14.68 4.51
C ARG A 118 -22.29 -14.75 3.49
N ILE A 119 -22.18 -14.08 2.33
CA ILE A 119 -23.22 -14.17 1.29
C ILE A 119 -23.34 -15.57 0.69
N PHE A 120 -22.27 -16.37 0.82
CA PHE A 120 -22.23 -17.76 0.36
C PHE A 120 -22.52 -18.77 1.47
N GLY A 121 -22.78 -18.30 2.70
CA GLY A 121 -22.99 -19.17 3.85
C GLY A 121 -24.24 -20.06 3.72
N MET A 122 -24.23 -21.19 4.39
CA MET A 122 -25.27 -22.21 4.33
C MET A 122 -26.42 -21.94 5.31
N GLY A 123 -27.64 -22.23 4.85
CA GLY A 123 -28.85 -22.16 5.67
C GLY A 123 -29.25 -20.75 6.11
N LYS A 124 -30.24 -20.67 7.01
CA LYS A 124 -30.83 -19.40 7.47
C LYS A 124 -29.81 -18.48 8.16
N HIS A 125 -28.83 -19.06 8.84
CA HIS A 125 -27.82 -18.32 9.62
C HIS A 125 -26.56 -17.98 8.81
N ARG A 126 -26.50 -18.35 7.52
CA ARG A 126 -25.34 -18.12 6.65
C ARG A 126 -24.03 -18.65 7.25
N ASN A 127 -24.05 -19.90 7.71
CA ASN A 127 -22.87 -20.55 8.29
C ASN A 127 -21.78 -20.73 7.23
N VAL A 128 -20.56 -20.31 7.54
CA VAL A 128 -19.39 -20.34 6.63
C VAL A 128 -18.37 -21.40 7.02
N ASP A 129 -18.50 -21.93 8.23
CA ASP A 129 -17.58 -22.80 8.91
C ASP A 129 -18.31 -24.03 9.48
N ASP A 130 -17.54 -25.07 9.80
CA ASP A 130 -18.03 -26.27 10.48
C ASP A 130 -16.92 -26.84 11.39
N THR A 131 -17.27 -27.81 12.22
CA THR A 131 -16.31 -28.47 13.11
C THR A 131 -15.29 -29.30 12.31
N PRO A 132 -14.01 -29.35 12.73
CA PRO A 132 -12.98 -30.10 12.02
C PRO A 132 -13.27 -31.61 12.01
N ALA A 133 -13.08 -32.24 10.85
CA ALA A 133 -13.08 -33.69 10.75
C ALA A 133 -11.91 -34.28 11.57
N GLY A 134 -12.15 -35.37 12.30
CA GLY A 134 -11.16 -35.94 13.24
C GLY A 134 -11.25 -35.40 14.66
N GLY A 135 -12.12 -34.42 14.92
CA GLY A 135 -12.27 -33.77 16.22
C GLY A 135 -11.24 -32.66 16.45
N GLY A 136 -11.34 -31.98 17.58
CA GLY A 136 -10.54 -30.79 17.89
C GLY A 136 -11.41 -29.62 18.32
N ALA A 137 -10.78 -28.60 18.91
CA ALA A 137 -11.45 -27.34 19.20
C ALA A 137 -11.50 -26.45 17.94
N GLY A 138 -12.39 -25.46 17.95
CA GLY A 138 -12.48 -24.47 16.88
C GLY A 138 -13.30 -24.92 15.68
N MET A 139 -13.23 -24.11 14.61
CA MET A 139 -14.04 -24.24 13.40
C MET A 139 -13.14 -24.11 12.16
N VAL A 140 -13.52 -24.73 11.05
CA VAL A 140 -12.80 -24.68 9.77
C VAL A 140 -13.72 -24.12 8.70
N LEU A 141 -13.22 -23.19 7.88
CA LEU A 141 -13.99 -22.62 6.78
C LEU A 141 -14.33 -23.70 5.74
N ARG A 142 -15.61 -23.76 5.36
CA ARG A 142 -16.15 -24.85 4.55
C ARG A 142 -15.75 -24.73 3.07
N PRO A 143 -15.48 -25.86 2.40
CA PRO A 143 -15.07 -25.85 1.00
C PRO A 143 -16.19 -25.45 0.03
N ASP A 144 -17.44 -25.81 0.32
CA ASP A 144 -18.60 -25.45 -0.51
C ASP A 144 -18.90 -23.95 -0.49
N VAL A 145 -18.63 -23.28 0.63
CA VAL A 145 -18.76 -21.83 0.79
C VAL A 145 -17.61 -21.11 0.10
N LEU A 146 -16.37 -21.50 0.39
CA LEU A 146 -15.17 -20.87 -0.18
C LEU A 146 -15.08 -21.06 -1.69
N GLY A 147 -15.44 -22.24 -2.22
CA GLY A 147 -15.43 -22.49 -3.66
C GLY A 147 -16.26 -21.48 -4.43
N ARG A 148 -17.51 -21.23 -4.00
CA ARG A 148 -18.38 -20.22 -4.63
C ARG A 148 -17.83 -18.80 -4.53
N ALA A 149 -17.18 -18.45 -3.42
CA ALA A 149 -16.56 -17.15 -3.24
C ALA A 149 -15.36 -16.96 -4.17
N ILE A 150 -14.52 -18.00 -4.30
CA ILE A 150 -13.37 -18.00 -5.22
C ILE A 150 -13.84 -17.93 -6.67
N GLU A 151 -14.85 -18.71 -7.07
CA GLU A 151 -15.44 -18.65 -8.41
C GLU A 151 -15.97 -17.24 -8.74
N MET A 152 -16.64 -16.58 -7.77
CA MET A 152 -17.06 -15.18 -7.93
C MET A 152 -15.86 -14.23 -8.08
N ALA A 153 -14.81 -14.42 -7.28
CA ALA A 153 -13.58 -13.62 -7.38
C ALA A 153 -12.90 -13.80 -8.74
N GLN A 154 -12.94 -15.01 -9.29
CA GLN A 154 -12.36 -15.35 -10.59
C GLN A 154 -13.18 -14.86 -11.79
N SER A 155 -14.43 -14.43 -11.58
CA SER A 155 -15.24 -13.85 -12.65
C SER A 155 -14.64 -12.52 -13.14
N GLY A 156 -14.40 -12.43 -14.45
CA GLY A 156 -13.95 -11.21 -15.13
C GLY A 156 -12.47 -10.86 -14.94
N VAL A 157 -11.67 -11.79 -14.41
CA VAL A 157 -10.21 -11.63 -14.25
C VAL A 157 -9.47 -12.72 -15.04
N PRO A 158 -8.17 -12.52 -15.34
CA PRO A 158 -7.35 -13.55 -15.99
C PRO A 158 -7.36 -14.85 -15.18
N GLN A 159 -7.39 -15.98 -15.89
CA GLN A 159 -7.39 -17.30 -15.25
C GLN A 159 -5.95 -17.83 -15.01
N ASP A 160 -4.94 -17.20 -15.61
CA ASP A 160 -3.56 -17.58 -15.41
C ASP A 160 -3.07 -17.14 -14.01
N ARG A 161 -2.54 -18.10 -13.25
CA ARG A 161 -2.06 -17.86 -11.87
C ARG A 161 -0.81 -16.98 -11.80
N LEU A 162 -0.09 -16.85 -12.92
CA LEU A 162 1.09 -15.98 -13.02
C LEU A 162 0.69 -14.49 -13.05
N GLY A 163 -0.34 -14.14 -13.82
CA GLY A 163 -0.86 -12.78 -13.92
C GLY A 163 -1.93 -12.43 -12.90
N TRP A 164 -2.58 -13.43 -12.28
CA TRP A 164 -3.57 -13.27 -11.21
C TRP A 164 -3.49 -14.41 -10.19
N PRO A 165 -2.56 -14.34 -9.21
CA PRO A 165 -2.46 -15.35 -8.17
C PRO A 165 -3.66 -15.32 -7.22
N ILE A 166 -3.97 -16.47 -6.62
CA ILE A 166 -4.86 -16.59 -5.46
C ILE A 166 -3.98 -16.86 -4.25
N ILE A 167 -3.99 -15.95 -3.30
CA ILE A 167 -3.16 -15.98 -2.10
C ILE A 167 -4.02 -16.32 -0.88
N TYR A 168 -3.53 -17.18 0.00
CA TYR A 168 -4.08 -17.37 1.34
C TYR A 168 -3.08 -16.88 2.38
N MET A 169 -3.51 -15.92 3.22
CA MET A 169 -2.71 -15.47 4.35
C MET A 169 -2.72 -16.53 5.45
N SER A 170 -1.62 -17.26 5.57
CA SER A 170 -1.47 -18.45 6.41
C SER A 170 -0.10 -18.45 7.08
N PRO A 171 0.01 -18.74 8.39
CA PRO A 171 1.31 -18.84 9.06
C PRO A 171 2.15 -20.03 8.54
N ARG A 172 1.54 -21.02 7.86
CA ARG A 172 2.24 -22.12 7.18
C ARG A 172 2.90 -21.70 5.86
N GLY A 173 2.50 -20.54 5.33
CA GLY A 173 2.93 -20.07 4.03
C GLY A 173 4.39 -19.66 3.97
N LYS A 174 4.89 -19.39 2.76
CA LYS A 174 6.22 -18.80 2.59
C LYS A 174 6.24 -17.41 3.24
N PRO A 175 7.28 -17.06 4.03
CA PRO A 175 7.41 -15.73 4.58
C PRO A 175 7.40 -14.66 3.47
N LEU A 176 6.60 -13.63 3.65
CA LEU A 176 6.54 -12.48 2.75
C LEU A 176 7.90 -11.77 2.74
N ASP A 177 8.43 -11.55 1.55
CA ASP A 177 9.65 -10.76 1.33
C ASP A 177 9.45 -9.70 0.24
N GLN A 178 10.46 -8.85 0.06
CA GLN A 178 10.40 -7.75 -0.89
C GLN A 178 10.39 -8.24 -2.36
N ALA A 179 11.00 -9.39 -2.64
CA ALA A 179 10.99 -9.99 -3.97
C ALA A 179 9.58 -10.49 -4.34
N MET A 180 8.87 -11.06 -3.38
CA MET A 180 7.48 -11.48 -3.50
C MET A 180 6.55 -10.28 -3.75
N ALA A 181 6.69 -9.20 -2.98
CA ALA A 181 5.94 -7.96 -3.20
C ALA A 181 6.16 -7.39 -4.61
N ARG A 182 7.41 -7.39 -5.09
CA ARG A 182 7.76 -6.97 -6.46
C ARG A 182 7.19 -7.89 -7.53
N ARG A 183 7.16 -9.21 -7.29
CA ARG A 183 6.47 -10.15 -8.20
C ARG A 183 4.99 -9.81 -8.30
N PHE A 184 4.33 -9.58 -7.16
CA PHE A 184 2.92 -9.27 -7.11
C PHE A 184 2.56 -7.91 -7.73
N SER A 185 3.43 -6.90 -7.62
CA SER A 185 3.19 -5.59 -8.22
C SER A 185 3.25 -5.62 -9.75
N ASN A 186 3.98 -6.60 -10.32
CA ASN A 186 4.06 -6.86 -11.76
C ASN A 186 2.90 -7.70 -12.31
N CYS A 187 2.04 -8.27 -11.44
CA CYS A 187 0.80 -8.93 -11.86
C CYS A 187 -0.26 -7.91 -12.30
N ARG A 188 -1.37 -8.38 -12.87
CA ARG A 188 -2.54 -7.52 -13.17
C ARG A 188 -3.42 -7.25 -11.94
N GLY A 189 -3.19 -8.00 -10.88
CA GLY A 189 -4.00 -8.03 -9.68
C GLY A 189 -3.84 -9.36 -8.96
N MET A 190 -4.63 -9.57 -7.92
CA MET A 190 -4.64 -10.80 -7.14
C MET A 190 -5.98 -11.01 -6.44
N THR A 191 -6.26 -12.26 -6.10
CA THR A 191 -7.31 -12.61 -5.13
C THR A 191 -6.64 -12.98 -3.82
N VAL A 192 -7.06 -12.39 -2.70
CA VAL A 192 -6.52 -12.68 -1.37
C VAL A 192 -7.62 -13.25 -0.48
N LEU A 193 -7.39 -14.44 0.05
CA LEU A 193 -8.23 -15.11 1.03
C LEU A 193 -7.74 -14.79 2.45
N CYS A 194 -8.61 -14.16 3.23
CA CYS A 194 -8.39 -13.91 4.65
C CYS A 194 -9.02 -15.05 5.46
N GLY A 195 -8.21 -15.99 5.94
CA GLY A 195 -8.69 -17.05 6.83
C GLY A 195 -9.07 -16.55 8.21
N ARG A 196 -9.88 -17.36 8.91
CA ARG A 196 -10.33 -17.18 10.30
C ARG A 196 -10.45 -18.53 10.97
N PHE A 197 -10.73 -18.52 12.27
CA PHE A 197 -10.88 -19.74 13.08
C PHE A 197 -9.60 -20.58 13.03
N GLU A 198 -9.70 -21.91 12.87
CA GLU A 198 -8.54 -22.80 12.72
C GLU A 198 -7.95 -22.79 11.30
N GLY A 199 -8.66 -22.20 10.34
CA GLY A 199 -8.19 -22.05 8.97
C GLY A 199 -9.20 -22.50 7.91
N VAL A 200 -8.66 -23.02 6.81
CA VAL A 200 -9.38 -23.36 5.59
C VAL A 200 -9.29 -24.86 5.34
N ASP A 201 -10.38 -25.45 4.85
CA ASP A 201 -10.37 -26.85 4.40
C ASP A 201 -9.31 -27.07 3.30
N GLU A 202 -8.37 -27.97 3.53
CA GLU A 202 -7.19 -28.19 2.68
C GLU A 202 -7.57 -28.49 1.22
N ARG A 203 -8.71 -29.13 0.97
CA ARG A 203 -9.17 -29.46 -0.39
C ARG A 203 -9.42 -28.22 -1.23
N VAL A 204 -9.76 -27.09 -0.61
CA VAL A 204 -9.89 -25.80 -1.30
C VAL A 204 -8.53 -25.31 -1.76
N LEU A 205 -7.53 -25.37 -0.89
CA LEU A 205 -6.18 -24.91 -1.17
C LEU A 205 -5.59 -25.70 -2.35
N GLU A 206 -5.71 -27.03 -2.30
CA GLU A 206 -5.25 -27.94 -3.34
C GLU A 206 -5.99 -27.72 -4.66
N HIS A 207 -7.33 -27.69 -4.63
CA HIS A 207 -8.15 -27.59 -5.85
C HIS A 207 -7.90 -26.29 -6.62
N TYR A 208 -7.82 -25.17 -5.92
CA TYR A 208 -7.63 -23.85 -6.55
C TYR A 208 -6.16 -23.46 -6.77
N GLN A 209 -5.22 -24.31 -6.34
CA GLN A 209 -3.77 -24.06 -6.36
C GLN A 209 -3.44 -22.74 -5.67
N ILE A 210 -3.92 -22.58 -4.45
CA ILE A 210 -3.77 -21.35 -3.67
C ILE A 210 -2.34 -21.27 -3.12
N GLU A 211 -1.69 -20.14 -3.33
CA GLU A 211 -0.37 -19.87 -2.77
C GLU A 211 -0.52 -19.41 -1.31
N GLU A 212 0.06 -20.14 -0.36
CA GLU A 212 0.08 -19.75 1.05
C GLU A 212 1.23 -18.76 1.32
N VAL A 213 0.92 -17.63 1.96
CA VAL A 213 1.88 -16.59 2.33
C VAL A 213 1.77 -16.27 3.82
N SER A 214 2.90 -16.28 4.51
CA SER A 214 3.02 -15.93 5.93
C SER A 214 3.53 -14.51 6.10
N LEU A 215 2.99 -13.77 7.07
CA LEU A 215 3.54 -12.46 7.45
C LEU A 215 4.81 -12.60 8.30
N GLY A 216 5.00 -13.75 8.95
CA GLY A 216 6.11 -14.05 9.84
C GLY A 216 5.73 -15.11 10.88
N ASP A 217 6.70 -15.45 11.75
CA ASP A 217 6.59 -16.56 12.70
C ASP A 217 5.80 -16.18 13.96
N PHE A 218 4.52 -15.84 13.77
CA PHE A 218 3.56 -15.51 14.81
C PHE A 218 2.12 -15.77 14.34
N VAL A 219 1.17 -15.77 15.27
CA VAL A 219 -0.24 -16.07 15.00
C VAL A 219 -1.10 -14.82 15.12
N LEU A 220 -1.96 -14.61 14.13
CA LEU A 220 -2.99 -13.57 14.12
C LEU A 220 -4.38 -14.19 14.25
N THR A 221 -5.36 -13.40 14.68
CA THR A 221 -6.77 -13.84 14.76
C THR A 221 -7.44 -14.01 13.40
N GLY A 222 -6.79 -13.57 12.32
CA GLY A 222 -7.27 -13.65 10.95
C GLY A 222 -6.32 -13.05 9.94
N GLY A 223 -6.61 -13.31 8.67
CA GLY A 223 -5.75 -12.90 7.54
C GLY A 223 -5.83 -11.42 7.17
N GLU A 224 -6.77 -10.63 7.69
CA GLU A 224 -7.03 -9.28 7.18
C GLU A 224 -5.88 -8.29 7.42
N ILE A 225 -5.21 -8.36 8.58
CA ILE A 225 -4.04 -7.52 8.88
C ILE A 225 -2.87 -7.91 7.98
N ALA A 226 -2.65 -9.22 7.81
CA ALA A 226 -1.60 -9.74 6.96
C ALA A 226 -1.81 -9.39 5.48
N ALA A 227 -3.06 -9.47 5.01
CA ALA A 227 -3.45 -9.03 3.68
C ALA A 227 -3.18 -7.53 3.49
N GLN A 228 -3.54 -6.68 4.46
CA GLN A 228 -3.25 -5.25 4.39
C GLN A 228 -1.74 -4.96 4.33
N ALA A 229 -0.93 -5.64 5.15
CA ALA A 229 0.53 -5.47 5.12
C ALA A 229 1.14 -5.91 3.77
N MET A 230 0.72 -7.07 3.24
CA MET A 230 1.18 -7.56 1.94
C MET A 230 0.77 -6.61 0.80
N LEU A 231 -0.47 -6.12 0.83
CA LEU A 231 -0.98 -5.19 -0.18
C LEU A 231 -0.28 -3.84 -0.10
N ASP A 232 0.04 -3.32 1.08
CA ASP A 232 0.80 -2.08 1.24
C ASP A 232 2.19 -2.19 0.58
N ALA A 233 2.93 -3.26 0.91
CA ALA A 233 4.24 -3.56 0.33
C ALA A 233 4.18 -3.78 -1.20
N THR A 234 3.07 -4.32 -1.71
CA THR A 234 2.88 -4.58 -3.14
C THR A 234 2.47 -3.31 -3.91
N VAL A 235 1.43 -2.62 -3.44
CA VAL A 235 0.80 -1.50 -4.16
C VAL A 235 1.76 -0.32 -4.29
N ARG A 236 2.60 -0.09 -3.27
CA ARG A 236 3.60 0.96 -3.32
C ARG A 236 4.64 0.80 -4.45
N LEU A 237 4.85 -0.43 -4.92
CA LEU A 237 5.76 -0.76 -6.02
C LEU A 237 5.12 -0.64 -7.41
N ILE A 238 3.81 -0.35 -7.48
CA ILE A 238 3.12 -0.13 -8.76
C ILE A 238 3.55 1.24 -9.31
N PRO A 239 3.88 1.34 -10.61
CA PRO A 239 4.20 2.60 -11.24
C PRO A 239 3.13 3.68 -10.94
N ASP A 240 3.59 4.91 -10.75
CA ASP A 240 2.77 6.09 -10.44
C ASP A 240 2.06 6.10 -9.07
N VAL A 241 2.26 5.11 -8.18
CA VAL A 241 1.69 5.15 -6.82
C VAL A 241 2.49 6.07 -5.88
N LEU A 242 3.78 5.83 -5.68
CA LEU A 242 4.62 6.63 -4.77
C LEU A 242 5.19 7.92 -5.37
N GLY A 243 5.19 8.05 -6.70
CA GLY A 243 5.59 9.26 -7.42
C GLY A 243 7.11 9.52 -7.50
N ASN A 244 7.94 8.92 -6.63
CA ASN A 244 9.40 9.00 -6.70
C ASN A 244 9.99 7.59 -6.89
N ALA A 245 10.43 7.26 -8.12
CA ALA A 245 11.01 5.97 -8.42
C ALA A 245 12.37 5.76 -7.72
N ASP A 246 13.16 6.83 -7.58
CA ASP A 246 14.51 6.77 -7.04
C ASP A 246 14.53 6.36 -5.55
N SER A 247 13.46 6.64 -4.79
CA SER A 247 13.38 6.23 -3.39
C SER A 247 13.20 4.72 -3.23
N ILE A 248 12.59 4.04 -4.21
CA ILE A 248 12.34 2.60 -4.14
C ILE A 248 13.66 1.81 -4.28
N ASP A 249 14.61 2.34 -5.05
CA ASP A 249 15.88 1.67 -5.30
C ASP A 249 16.87 1.82 -4.13
N GLU A 250 16.82 2.94 -3.38
CA GLU A 250 17.72 3.17 -2.22
C GLU A 250 17.17 2.62 -0.88
N GLU A 251 16.00 2.00 -0.86
CA GLU A 251 15.36 1.47 0.35
C GLU A 251 15.98 0.16 0.87
N SER A 252 15.71 -0.14 2.14
CA SER A 252 16.08 -1.42 2.75
C SER A 252 15.60 -2.61 1.91
N PHE A 253 16.45 -3.63 1.80
CA PHE A 253 16.25 -4.88 1.07
C PHE A 253 16.31 -4.78 -0.47
N SER A 254 16.35 -3.58 -1.08
CA SER A 254 16.46 -3.43 -2.54
C SER A 254 17.79 -3.97 -3.10
N HIS A 255 18.86 -3.88 -2.32
CA HIS A 255 20.19 -4.43 -2.65
C HIS A 255 20.69 -5.44 -1.61
N GLY A 256 19.79 -6.11 -0.90
CA GLY A 256 20.15 -7.05 0.17
C GLY A 256 20.70 -6.40 1.46
N LEU A 257 20.74 -5.07 1.53
CA LEU A 257 21.22 -4.30 2.68
C LEU A 257 20.09 -3.53 3.38
N LEU A 258 20.29 -3.17 4.64
CA LEU A 258 19.47 -2.21 5.38
C LEU A 258 19.85 -0.77 5.01
N GLU A 259 18.90 0.14 5.08
CA GLU A 259 19.14 1.55 4.79
C GLU A 259 20.06 2.23 5.82
N HIS A 260 20.79 3.24 5.36
CA HIS A 260 21.64 4.08 6.20
C HIS A 260 20.81 4.95 7.17
N PRO A 261 21.42 5.48 8.25
CA PRO A 261 20.72 6.38 9.16
C PRO A 261 20.29 7.67 8.47
N GLN A 262 19.02 8.00 8.64
CA GLN A 262 18.44 9.23 8.11
C GLN A 262 18.56 10.38 9.13
N TYR A 263 18.87 11.57 8.64
CA TYR A 263 18.96 12.80 9.43
C TYR A 263 18.14 13.90 8.77
N THR A 264 17.53 14.74 9.60
CA THR A 264 16.80 15.91 9.15
C THR A 264 17.02 17.06 10.12
N ARG A 265 16.55 18.25 9.76
CA ARG A 265 16.65 19.44 10.60
C ARG A 265 15.93 19.22 11.94
N PRO A 266 16.42 19.83 13.05
CA PRO A 266 17.51 20.81 13.13
C PRO A 266 18.92 20.18 13.09
N ALA A 267 19.94 20.99 12.77
CA ALA A 267 21.33 20.54 12.62
C ALA A 267 21.94 19.96 13.91
N GLU A 268 21.46 20.41 15.07
CA GLU A 268 21.81 19.86 16.37
C GLU A 268 20.56 19.67 17.21
N TRP A 269 20.44 18.49 17.83
CA TRP A 269 19.37 18.17 18.78
C TRP A 269 19.96 17.52 20.02
N LYS A 270 19.78 18.14 21.19
CA LYS A 270 20.29 17.66 22.48
C LYS A 270 21.79 17.33 22.46
N GLY A 271 22.62 18.20 21.87
CA GLY A 271 24.07 17.98 21.77
C GLY A 271 24.49 16.97 20.68
N ARG A 272 23.54 16.45 19.89
CA ARG A 272 23.80 15.50 18.81
C ARG A 272 23.70 16.21 17.46
N LYS A 273 24.81 16.30 16.75
CA LYS A 273 24.91 16.94 15.43
C LYS A 273 24.58 15.95 14.31
N ILE A 274 24.06 16.48 13.21
CA ILE A 274 24.06 15.78 11.92
C ILE A 274 25.53 15.58 11.47
N PRO A 275 25.92 14.41 10.96
CA PRO A 275 27.27 14.18 10.43
C PRO A 275 27.68 15.25 9.41
N ASP A 276 28.88 15.83 9.57
CA ASP A 276 29.36 16.94 8.75
C ASP A 276 29.38 16.60 7.24
N VAL A 277 29.64 15.32 6.90
CA VAL A 277 29.61 14.84 5.51
C VAL A 277 28.24 15.03 4.85
N LEU A 278 27.14 14.85 5.59
CA LEU A 278 25.78 15.06 5.09
C LEU A 278 25.44 16.55 4.90
N MET A 279 26.19 17.43 5.57
CA MET A 279 26.06 18.88 5.45
C MET A 279 27.01 19.49 4.41
N SER A 280 27.89 18.69 3.81
CA SER A 280 28.96 19.16 2.92
C SER A 280 28.52 19.53 1.49
N GLY A 281 27.33 19.04 1.05
CA GLY A 281 26.88 19.15 -0.34
C GLY A 281 27.66 18.27 -1.35
N HIS A 282 28.65 17.50 -0.89
CA HIS A 282 29.49 16.69 -1.76
C HIS A 282 28.84 15.32 -2.03
N HIS A 283 28.01 15.23 -3.08
CA HIS A 283 27.22 14.04 -3.41
C HIS A 283 28.01 12.72 -3.40
N GLY A 284 29.23 12.68 -3.96
CA GLY A 284 30.07 11.47 -3.93
C GLY A 284 30.43 10.97 -2.52
N LYS A 285 30.89 11.88 -1.63
CA LYS A 285 31.20 11.55 -0.24
C LYS A 285 29.96 11.17 0.57
N ILE A 286 28.81 11.77 0.24
CA ILE A 286 27.53 11.41 0.85
C ILE A 286 27.14 10.00 0.45
N ALA A 287 27.23 9.65 -0.83
CA ALA A 287 26.91 8.32 -1.33
C ALA A 287 27.83 7.24 -0.73
N GLU A 288 29.14 7.50 -0.67
CA GLU A 288 30.13 6.65 -0.01
C GLU A 288 29.79 6.43 1.48
N TRP A 289 29.56 7.52 2.22
CA TRP A 289 29.18 7.44 3.63
C TRP A 289 27.87 6.66 3.84
N ARG A 290 26.87 6.86 2.98
CA ARG A 290 25.59 6.13 3.04
C ARG A 290 25.80 4.64 2.83
N ARG A 291 26.63 4.26 1.85
CA ARG A 291 26.98 2.86 1.57
C ARG A 291 27.67 2.23 2.77
N GLU A 292 28.73 2.85 3.29
CA GLU A 292 29.47 2.36 4.47
C GLU A 292 28.54 2.14 5.67
N LYS A 293 27.62 3.08 5.94
CA LYS A 293 26.70 2.97 7.07
C LYS A 293 25.61 1.92 6.86
N SER A 294 25.14 1.75 5.63
CA SER A 294 24.22 0.69 5.25
C SER A 294 24.85 -0.69 5.51
N GLU A 295 26.10 -0.89 5.09
CA GLU A 295 26.86 -2.13 5.32
C GLU A 295 27.09 -2.38 6.82
N GLU A 296 27.57 -1.37 7.56
CA GLU A 296 27.82 -1.47 9.02
C GLU A 296 26.55 -1.88 9.78
N ILE A 297 25.42 -1.25 9.48
CA ILE A 297 24.13 -1.55 10.13
C ILE A 297 23.64 -2.93 9.74
N THR A 298 23.76 -3.31 8.47
CA THR A 298 23.35 -4.65 8.00
C THR A 298 24.16 -5.72 8.70
N LYS A 299 25.49 -5.61 8.69
CA LYS A 299 26.39 -6.54 9.39
C LYS A 299 26.06 -6.68 10.87
N THR A 300 25.68 -5.58 11.52
CA THR A 300 25.39 -5.57 12.97
C THR A 300 23.99 -6.09 13.30
N ARG A 301 22.95 -5.74 12.52
CA ARG A 301 21.53 -6.00 12.86
C ARG A 301 20.92 -7.17 12.12
N ARG A 302 21.43 -7.49 10.93
CA ARG A 302 20.97 -8.55 10.03
C ARG A 302 22.16 -9.27 9.41
N PRO A 303 22.99 -9.96 10.23
CA PRO A 303 24.15 -10.70 9.75
C PRO A 303 23.76 -11.74 8.68
N ASP A 304 22.54 -12.28 8.76
CA ASP A 304 21.98 -13.18 7.75
C ASP A 304 21.83 -12.53 6.36
N LEU A 305 21.52 -11.23 6.30
CA LEU A 305 21.48 -10.48 5.04
C LEU A 305 22.89 -10.11 4.57
N TRP A 306 23.78 -9.80 5.51
CA TRP A 306 25.17 -9.50 5.21
C TRP A 306 25.89 -10.68 4.57
N GLU A 307 25.73 -11.89 5.12
CA GLU A 307 26.29 -13.11 4.56
C GLU A 307 25.80 -13.36 3.13
N LYS A 308 24.50 -13.19 2.87
CA LYS A 308 23.94 -13.31 1.51
C LYS A 308 24.51 -12.27 0.55
N HIS A 309 24.60 -11.02 1.00
CA HIS A 309 25.16 -9.93 0.21
C HIS A 309 26.61 -10.21 -0.21
N LEU A 310 27.44 -10.73 0.71
CA LEU A 310 28.81 -11.13 0.41
C LEU A 310 28.89 -12.24 -0.65
N LEU A 311 28.01 -13.23 -0.56
CA LEU A 311 27.93 -14.32 -1.54
C LEU A 311 27.52 -13.83 -2.93
N ASP A 312 26.58 -12.88 -3.01
CA ASP A 312 26.10 -12.32 -4.28
C ASP A 312 27.12 -11.40 -4.95
N ASP A 313 27.91 -10.64 -4.17
CA ASP A 313 28.98 -9.77 -4.67
C ASP A 313 30.30 -10.51 -4.97
N GLY A 314 30.35 -11.83 -4.73
CA GLY A 314 31.54 -12.65 -4.98
C GLY A 314 32.68 -12.42 -3.98
N THR A 315 32.41 -11.73 -2.87
CA THR A 315 33.38 -11.45 -1.81
C THR A 315 33.21 -12.51 -0.74
N GLN A 316 34.13 -13.48 -0.64
CA GLN A 316 34.06 -14.49 0.42
C GLN A 316 34.07 -13.82 1.80
N PRO A 317 33.22 -14.25 2.75
CA PRO A 317 33.30 -13.78 4.12
C PRO A 317 34.67 -14.16 4.71
N ASP A 318 35.42 -13.17 5.19
CA ASP A 318 36.61 -13.41 5.98
C ASP A 318 36.22 -14.17 7.27
N ASP A 319 36.56 -15.46 7.32
CA ASP A 319 36.43 -16.30 8.52
C ASP A 319 37.12 -15.62 9.72
N LYS A 320 36.36 -15.43 10.82
CA LYS A 320 36.89 -15.08 12.15
C LYS A 320 36.39 -16.05 13.20
#